data_AF-A0A936DN76-F1
#
_entry.id   AF-A0A936DN76-F1
#
_cell.length_a   1.000
_cell.length_b   1.000
_cell.length_c   1.000
_cell.angle_alpha   90.00
_cell.angle_beta   90.00
_cell.angle_gamma   90.00
#
_symmetry.space_group_name_H-M   'P 1'
#
loop_
_entity.id
_entity.type
_entity.pdbx_description
1 polymer ?
#
loop_
_entity_poly.entity_id
_entity_poly.type
_entity_poly.pdbx_seq_one_letter_code
_entity_poly.pdbx_strand_id
1 'polypeptide(L)'
;MHIRRYESLLCRHDSPSVARLRQLLEYLGGRGRLVGQDASEGDGLYGWLTPDEAEELISCAAGLDLPIMPADFDEMASYFARWRGAETSPDGHDFDQLSLRFIINVAILANKQSMGILWGNDFLDPMKFT
;
A
#
# COMPACT_ATOMS: atom_id res chain seq x y z
N MET A 1 2.38 8.76 -1.63
CA MET A 1 1.01 8.18 -1.57
C MET A 1 0.08 9.17 -0.87
N HIS A 2 -1.06 9.53 -1.46
CA HIS A 2 -2.02 10.45 -0.82
C HIS A 2 -3.12 9.67 -0.10
N ILE A 3 -3.17 9.71 1.23
CA ILE A 3 -4.20 9.02 2.02
C ILE A 3 -5.64 9.38 1.61
N ARG A 4 -5.85 10.63 1.15
CA ARG A 4 -7.13 11.13 0.63
C ARG A 4 -7.75 10.24 -0.45
N ARG A 5 -6.92 9.46 -1.14
CA ARG A 5 -7.36 8.46 -2.12
C ARG A 5 -8.27 7.40 -1.51
N TYR A 6 -7.99 6.95 -0.29
CA TYR A 6 -8.73 5.87 0.36
C TYR A 6 -9.88 6.36 1.24
N GLU A 7 -10.11 7.67 1.36
CA GLU A 7 -11.11 8.18 2.31
C GLU A 7 -12.54 7.72 1.97
N SER A 8 -12.89 7.58 0.70
CA SER A 8 -14.21 7.03 0.31
C SER A 8 -14.43 5.60 0.81
N LEU A 9 -13.36 4.82 0.91
CA LEU A 9 -13.35 3.45 1.44
C LEU A 9 -13.34 3.46 2.97
N LEU A 10 -12.50 4.30 3.57
CA LEU A 10 -12.28 4.32 5.02
C LEU A 10 -13.39 5.06 5.78
N CYS A 11 -14.07 6.04 5.18
CA CYS A 11 -15.18 6.77 5.81
C CYS A 11 -16.44 5.92 6.03
N ARG A 12 -16.55 4.75 5.36
CA ARG A 12 -17.68 3.83 5.55
C ARG A 12 -17.63 3.07 6.88
N HIS A 13 -16.53 3.19 7.62
CA HIS A 13 -16.25 2.45 8.84
C HIS A 13 -15.65 3.38 9.90
N ASP A 14 -16.45 3.82 10.88
CA ASP A 14 -15.92 4.58 12.02
C ASP A 14 -15.52 3.62 13.14
N SER A 15 -14.23 3.26 13.18
CA SER A 15 -13.68 2.36 14.21
C SER A 15 -12.23 2.69 14.53
N PRO A 16 -11.74 2.33 15.74
CA PRO A 16 -10.33 2.47 16.11
C PRO A 16 -9.38 1.80 15.12
N SER A 17 -9.75 0.64 14.57
CA SER A 17 -8.96 -0.07 13.56
C SER A 17 -8.78 0.76 12.28
N VAL A 18 -9.82 1.47 11.84
CA VAL A 18 -9.76 2.31 10.64
C VAL A 18 -8.95 3.58 10.91
N ALA A 19 -9.06 4.17 12.10
CA ALA A 19 -8.21 5.29 12.50
C ALA A 19 -6.72 4.90 12.51
N ARG A 20 -6.40 3.71 13.03
CA ARG A 20 -5.03 3.18 13.00
C ARG A 20 -4.56 2.86 11.59
N LEU A 21 -5.42 2.27 10.76
CA LEU A 21 -5.14 2.03 9.34
C LEU A 21 -4.79 3.34 8.61
N ARG A 22 -5.56 4.41 8.83
CA ARG A 22 -5.26 5.73 8.27
C ARG A 22 -3.84 6.19 8.66
N GLN A 23 -3.51 6.11 9.94
CA GLN A 23 -2.19 6.50 10.43
C GLN A 23 -1.04 5.68 9.80
N LEU A 24 -1.23 4.36 9.64
CA LEU A 24 -0.22 3.50 9.00
C LEU A 24 -0.03 3.85 7.51
N LEU A 25 -1.11 4.17 6.80
CA LEU A 25 -1.05 4.63 5.41
C LEU A 25 -0.38 6.02 5.30
N GLU A 26 -0.60 6.91 6.26
CA GLU A 26 0.14 8.18 6.36
C GLU A 26 1.64 7.95 6.57
N TYR A 27 2.03 6.99 7.40
CA TYR A 27 3.44 6.64 7.60
C TYR A 27 4.09 6.15 6.30
N LEU A 28 3.44 5.27 5.54
CA LEU A 28 3.89 4.86 4.21
C LEU A 28 3.93 6.02 3.20
N GLY A 29 3.05 7.01 3.36
CA GLY A 29 2.93 8.14 2.46
C GLY A 29 3.88 9.31 2.72
N GLY A 30 4.46 9.43 3.91
CA GLY A 30 5.21 10.63 4.29
C GLY A 30 6.30 10.50 5.35
N ARG A 31 6.51 9.34 5.99
CA ARG A 31 7.55 9.19 7.02
C ARG A 31 8.97 9.43 6.46
N GLY A 32 9.18 9.21 5.17
CA GLY A 32 10.42 9.54 4.44
C GLY A 32 10.79 11.03 4.47
N ARG A 33 9.79 11.93 4.57
CA ARG A 33 10.03 13.38 4.65
C ARG A 33 10.80 13.78 5.90
N LEU A 34 10.64 13.05 7.00
CA LEU A 34 11.33 13.35 8.25
C LEU A 34 12.85 13.10 8.18
N VAL A 35 13.33 12.35 7.19
CA VAL A 35 14.75 12.07 6.96
C VAL A 35 15.31 12.82 5.75
N GLY A 36 14.67 13.93 5.35
CA GLY A 36 15.15 14.81 4.29
C GLY A 36 14.88 14.34 2.86
N GLN A 37 14.02 13.32 2.69
CA GLN A 37 13.54 12.87 1.38
C GLN A 37 12.24 13.63 1.07
N ASP A 38 12.34 14.70 0.30
CA ASP A 38 11.17 15.43 -0.16
C ASP A 38 10.43 14.63 -1.24
N ALA A 39 9.15 14.35 -1.00
CA ALA A 39 8.28 13.64 -1.95
C ALA A 39 7.98 14.45 -3.24
N SER A 40 8.61 15.63 -3.41
CA SER A 40 8.35 16.56 -4.52
C SER A 40 9.02 16.19 -5.83
N GLU A 41 9.99 15.28 -5.83
CA GLU A 41 10.78 14.97 -7.02
C GLU A 41 10.63 13.53 -7.53
N GLY A 42 9.48 12.89 -7.35
CA GLY A 42 9.11 11.66 -8.10
C GLY A 42 9.94 10.39 -7.83
N ASP A 43 11.14 10.53 -7.28
CA ASP A 43 12.16 9.52 -7.03
C ASP A 43 12.37 9.40 -5.50
N GLY A 44 12.32 8.18 -4.96
CA GLY A 44 12.80 7.91 -3.59
C GLY A 44 11.75 7.43 -2.57
N LEU A 45 12.21 7.34 -1.32
CA LEU A 45 11.48 6.78 -0.19
C LEU A 45 10.36 7.73 0.28
N TYR A 46 9.10 7.30 0.18
CA TYR A 46 7.97 8.03 0.74
C TYR A 46 7.75 7.73 2.22
N GLY A 47 8.02 6.50 2.66
CA GLY A 47 7.81 6.10 4.04
C GLY A 47 8.08 4.63 4.29
N TRP A 48 7.95 4.23 5.55
CA TRP A 48 8.18 2.85 5.97
C TRP A 48 7.31 2.47 7.16
N LEU A 49 7.09 1.16 7.30
CA LEU A 49 6.52 0.52 8.48
C LEU A 49 7.53 -0.45 9.08
N THR A 50 7.57 -0.55 10.41
CA THR A 50 8.28 -1.62 11.11
C THR A 50 7.59 -2.98 10.89
N PRO A 51 8.21 -4.11 11.28
CA PRO A 51 7.52 -5.42 11.24
C PRO A 51 6.18 -5.42 11.99
N ASP A 52 6.16 -4.91 13.23
CA ASP A 52 4.94 -4.83 14.04
C ASP A 52 3.88 -3.95 13.37
N GLU A 53 4.28 -2.80 12.80
CA GLU A 53 3.36 -1.93 12.08
C GLU A 53 2.82 -2.56 10.78
N ALA A 54 3.60 -3.42 10.13
CA ALA A 54 3.14 -4.17 8.97
C ALA A 54 2.11 -5.25 9.37
N GLU A 55 2.29 -5.91 10.52
CA GLU A 55 1.30 -6.82 11.08
C GLU A 55 0.01 -6.09 11.49
N GLU A 56 0.14 -4.93 12.13
CA GLU A 56 -0.99 -4.07 12.48
C GLU A 56 -1.75 -3.64 11.22
N LEU A 57 -1.06 -3.34 10.12
CA LEU A 57 -1.69 -2.96 8.85
C LEU A 57 -2.61 -4.07 8.33
N ILE A 58 -2.14 -5.33 8.36
CA ILE A 58 -2.93 -6.50 7.97
C ILE A 58 -4.17 -6.63 8.86
N SER A 59 -3.96 -6.55 10.17
CA SER A 59 -5.01 -6.73 11.17
C SER A 59 -6.08 -5.64 11.11
N CYS A 60 -5.67 -4.38 10.95
CA CYS A 60 -6.59 -3.24 10.86
C CYS A 60 -7.43 -3.26 9.58
N ALA A 61 -6.94 -3.91 8.52
CA ALA A 61 -7.67 -4.06 7.26
C ALA A 61 -8.61 -5.28 7.23
N ALA A 62 -8.60 -6.15 8.24
CA ALA A 62 -9.27 -7.46 8.23
C ALA A 62 -10.82 -7.44 8.14
N GLY A 63 -11.45 -6.27 8.08
CA GLY A 63 -12.89 -6.11 7.88
C GLY A 63 -13.29 -5.28 6.66
N LEU A 64 -12.32 -4.87 5.83
CA LEU A 64 -12.60 -4.08 4.64
C LEU A 64 -13.03 -4.97 3.47
N ASP A 65 -14.03 -4.50 2.73
CA ASP A 65 -14.45 -5.12 1.47
C ASP A 65 -13.41 -4.82 0.37
N LEU A 66 -12.44 -5.74 0.24
CA LEU A 66 -11.30 -5.65 -0.67
C LEU A 66 -11.23 -6.88 -1.57
N PRO A 67 -10.71 -6.74 -2.80
CA PRO A 67 -10.58 -7.85 -3.73
C PRO A 67 -9.79 -9.01 -3.12
N ILE A 68 -10.22 -10.23 -3.44
CA ILE A 68 -9.55 -11.46 -3.02
C ILE A 68 -8.43 -11.76 -4.02
N MET A 69 -7.20 -11.38 -3.64
CA MET A 69 -6.01 -11.59 -4.45
C MET A 69 -4.92 -12.29 -3.63
N PRO A 70 -4.27 -13.35 -4.15
CA PRO A 70 -3.13 -13.97 -3.49
C PRO A 70 -2.03 -12.98 -3.17
N ALA A 71 -1.40 -13.13 -1.99
CA ALA A 71 -0.22 -12.36 -1.63
C ALA A 71 1.01 -13.01 -2.27
N ASP A 72 1.17 -12.74 -3.57
CA ASP A 72 2.26 -13.18 -4.44
C ASP A 72 2.49 -12.12 -5.53
N PHE A 73 3.75 -11.79 -5.83
CA PHE A 73 4.05 -10.68 -6.75
C PHE A 73 3.62 -10.95 -8.19
N ASP A 74 3.75 -12.18 -8.67
CA ASP A 74 3.40 -12.55 -10.04
C ASP A 74 1.87 -12.57 -10.20
N GLU A 75 1.15 -13.05 -9.19
CA GLU A 75 -0.32 -13.00 -9.14
C GLU A 75 -0.83 -11.56 -9.09
N MET A 76 -0.21 -10.71 -8.27
CA MET A 76 -0.57 -9.28 -8.20
C MET A 76 -0.31 -8.55 -9.51
N ALA A 77 0.83 -8.81 -10.16
CA ALA A 77 1.16 -8.25 -11.47
C ALA A 77 0.16 -8.72 -12.55
N SER A 78 -0.17 -10.01 -12.55
CA SER A 78 -1.15 -10.60 -13.48
C SER A 78 -2.56 -10.05 -13.26
N TYR A 79 -2.98 -9.86 -12.01
CA TYR A 79 -4.25 -9.21 -11.67
C TYR A 79 -4.28 -7.76 -12.17
N PHE A 80 -3.21 -6.99 -11.93
CA PHE A 80 -3.11 -5.60 -12.40
C PHE A 80 -3.09 -5.49 -13.93
N ALA A 81 -2.44 -6.43 -14.63
CA ALA A 81 -2.44 -6.48 -16.09
C ALA A 81 -3.84 -6.73 -16.66
N ARG A 82 -4.64 -7.60 -16.02
CA ARG A 82 -6.04 -7.83 -16.40
C ARG A 82 -6.93 -6.63 -16.13
N TRP A 83 -6.63 -5.86 -15.07
CA TRP A 83 -7.34 -4.61 -14.77
C TRP A 83 -6.97 -3.48 -15.75
N ARG A 84 -5.70 -3.39 -16.19
CA ARG A 84 -5.27 -2.36 -17.16
C ARG A 84 -6.06 -2.49 -18.47
N GLY A 85 -7.00 -1.58 -18.66
CA GLY A 85 -7.88 -1.52 -19.83
C GLY A 85 -9.34 -1.91 -19.56
N ALA A 86 -9.70 -2.24 -18.32
CA ALA A 86 -11.08 -2.45 -17.89
C ALA A 86 -11.59 -1.26 -17.05
N GLU A 87 -12.89 -0.94 -17.15
CA GLU A 87 -13.54 0.09 -16.32
C GLU A 87 -13.73 -0.37 -14.87
N THR A 88 -13.83 -1.67 -14.64
CA THR A 88 -13.98 -2.31 -13.32
C THR A 88 -13.10 -3.56 -13.23
N SER A 89 -12.66 -3.92 -12.02
CA SER A 89 -11.95 -5.20 -11.83
C SER A 89 -12.88 -6.40 -12.11
N PRO A 90 -12.32 -7.60 -12.36
CA PRO A 90 -13.11 -8.81 -12.59
C PRO A 90 -14.15 -9.10 -11.49
N ASP A 91 -13.88 -8.59 -10.28
CA ASP A 91 -14.68 -8.83 -9.08
C ASP A 91 -15.53 -7.60 -8.70
N GLY A 92 -15.62 -6.59 -9.56
CA GLY A 92 -16.46 -5.39 -9.37
C GLY A 92 -15.87 -4.32 -8.46
N HIS A 93 -14.66 -4.52 -7.93
CA HIS A 93 -13.94 -3.52 -7.13
C HIS A 93 -13.29 -2.43 -8.00
N ASP A 94 -13.17 -1.23 -7.43
CA ASP A 94 -12.48 -0.11 -8.06
C ASP A 94 -10.94 -0.17 -7.86
N PHE A 95 -10.24 0.80 -8.45
CA PHE A 95 -8.79 0.87 -8.31
C PHE A 95 -8.33 1.16 -6.88
N ASP A 96 -9.09 1.91 -6.09
CA ASP A 96 -8.67 2.31 -4.75
C ASP A 96 -8.71 1.11 -3.80
N GLN A 97 -9.73 0.26 -3.94
CA GLN A 97 -9.79 -1.07 -3.32
C GLN A 97 -8.63 -1.96 -3.77
N LEU A 98 -8.35 -2.01 -5.08
CA LEU A 98 -7.27 -2.83 -5.62
C LEU A 98 -5.88 -2.39 -5.12
N SER A 99 -5.60 -1.10 -5.15
CA SER A 99 -4.32 -0.53 -4.70
C SER A 99 -4.13 -0.69 -3.20
N LEU A 100 -5.17 -0.54 -2.38
CA LEU A 100 -5.09 -0.84 -0.95
C LEU A 100 -4.83 -2.33 -0.71
N ARG A 101 -5.51 -3.23 -1.44
CA ARG A 101 -5.26 -4.66 -1.34
C ARG A 101 -3.82 -5.02 -1.70
N PHE A 102 -3.24 -4.38 -2.71
CA PHE A 102 -1.84 -4.57 -3.07
C PHE A 102 -0.90 -4.21 -1.90
N ILE A 103 -1.11 -3.05 -1.26
CA ILE A 103 -0.32 -2.64 -0.10
C ILE A 103 -0.42 -3.67 1.04
N ILE A 104 -1.63 -4.17 1.32
CA ILE A 104 -1.85 -5.20 2.35
C ILE A 104 -1.15 -6.51 1.98
N ASN A 105 -1.21 -6.93 0.72
CA ASN A 105 -0.51 -8.14 0.27
C ASN A 105 1.01 -8.01 0.41
N VAL A 106 1.58 -6.83 0.14
CA VAL A 106 3.00 -6.55 0.43
C VAL A 106 3.30 -6.68 1.92
N ALA A 107 2.40 -6.18 2.78
CA ALA A 107 2.53 -6.35 4.23
C ALA A 107 2.49 -7.82 4.65
N ILE A 108 1.59 -8.62 4.07
CA ILE A 108 1.51 -10.07 4.31
C ILE A 108 2.83 -10.76 3.92
N LEU A 109 3.40 -10.40 2.77
CA LEU A 109 4.67 -10.94 2.30
C LEU A 109 5.85 -10.56 3.22
N ALA A 110 5.89 -9.31 3.67
CA ALA A 110 6.90 -8.83 4.61
C ALA A 110 6.77 -9.50 5.98
N ASN A 111 5.55 -9.63 6.51
CA ASN A 111 5.28 -10.24 7.81
C ASN A 111 5.67 -11.73 7.84
N LYS A 112 5.46 -12.48 6.75
CA LYS A 112 5.94 -13.87 6.62
C LYS A 112 7.45 -14.02 6.81
N GLN A 113 8.21 -12.94 6.65
CA GLN A 113 9.67 -12.89 6.78
C GLN A 113 10.10 -12.06 7.99
N SER A 114 9.17 -11.63 8.85
CA SER A 114 9.42 -10.71 9.98
C SER A 114 10.11 -9.41 9.55
N MET A 115 9.76 -8.90 8.36
CA MET A 115 10.29 -7.66 7.80
C MET A 115 9.26 -6.53 7.87
N GLY A 116 9.77 -5.29 7.90
CA GLY A 116 8.97 -4.09 7.68
C GLY A 116 8.71 -3.83 6.20
N ILE A 117 8.01 -2.73 5.91
CA ILE A 117 7.73 -2.28 4.53
C ILE A 117 8.48 -1.00 4.27
N LEU A 118 9.18 -0.94 3.14
CA LEU A 118 9.75 0.28 2.59
C LEU A 118 8.92 0.68 1.36
N TRP A 119 8.43 1.91 1.31
CA TRP A 119 7.50 2.36 0.26
C TRP A 119 7.96 3.66 -0.38
N GLY A 120 8.07 3.66 -1.71
CA GLY A 120 8.64 4.74 -2.51
C GLY A 120 8.37 4.50 -3.99
N ASN A 121 8.47 5.53 -4.82
CA ASN A 121 8.64 5.32 -6.26
C ASN A 121 10.12 5.11 -6.47
N ASP A 122 10.49 3.90 -6.91
CA ASP A 122 11.78 3.54 -7.47
C ASP A 122 13.04 3.87 -6.64
N PHE A 123 13.60 2.84 -6.01
CA PHE A 123 15.06 2.73 -5.81
C PHE A 123 15.78 2.26 -7.09
N LEU A 124 15.13 2.37 -8.26
CA LEU A 124 15.63 1.83 -9.51
C LEU A 124 15.83 2.94 -10.55
N ASP A 125 16.87 3.74 -10.33
CA ASP A 125 17.74 4.10 -11.46
C ASP A 125 19.21 3.85 -11.09
N PRO A 126 19.72 2.61 -11.24
CA PRO A 126 21.14 2.33 -11.10
C PRO A 126 22.00 2.99 -12.21
N MET A 127 21.41 3.64 -13.22
CA MET A 127 22.15 4.34 -14.29
C MET A 127 22.42 5.82 -14.01
N LYS A 128 22.00 6.37 -12.86
CA LYS A 128 22.38 7.74 -12.44
C LYS A 128 23.76 7.85 -11.76
N PHE A 129 24.51 6.75 -11.64
CA PHE A 129 25.86 6.71 -11.02
C PHE A 129 27.01 6.31 -11.96
N THR A 130 26.81 6.35 -13.28
CA THR A 130 27.87 6.16 -14.28
C THR A 130 28.20 7.44 -15.03
#